data_AF-A0A936SQP5-F1
#
_entry.id   AF-A0A936SQP5-F1
#
_cell.length_a   1.000
_cell.length_b   1.000
_cell.length_c   1.000
_cell.angle_alpha   90.00
_cell.angle_beta   90.00
_cell.angle_gamma   90.00
#
_symmetry.space_group_name_H-M   'P 1'
#
loop_
_entity.id
_entity.type
_entity.pdbx_description
1 polymer ?
#
loop_
_entity_poly.entity_id
_entity_poly.type
_entity_poly.pdbx_seq_one_letter_code
_entity_poly.pdbx_strand_id
1 'polypeptide(L)'
;MRSGVRSTICQNGGFLSNRKSGDANEDGKVLGGIARIREELASGNFKTIGQLLSTKEKKRKHFTHRAMTEDEFESIWSTQSAFDPTLLTDDLKMRVKNTIFYQRPLRSQRGLIGKCSFETDKKRCDLARQEAQRFRYWQDLNNLQIQNRATLNWRILKDVEKELLVKELENIEVLKYEKLRKVLKLDDDVRINLEANDKKIKGNSTAYQFRKALKKTDKPWDDFTAEQQDRLIEELFRIDNELALKRRLSEHWQFDDEQIHKLEGVWHKLEDGYSRLSLKAIRKVLPLMMAGKRYDEAASEAYGDHRKTFGAGNSLKLQLPPKDLRNPIVFKALCEVRKVVNAIIRKHKLPDEIRLEMARDLKLTKIQKERSMKQQNENKRINVQAEEFFKQKFNLENVSSTDKLKYRLWKESGERCPYTGKNSPPESLLDDGLVDIEHIIRTASALTIRI
;
A
#
# COMPACT_ATOMS: atom_id res chain seq x y z
N MET A 1 14.22 -38.43 27.23
CA MET A 1 14.13 -38.10 25.78
C MET A 1 15.33 -38.64 25.00
N ARG A 2 15.13 -39.43 23.93
CA ARG A 2 16.22 -39.78 22.98
C ARG A 2 16.65 -38.55 22.16
N SER A 3 17.95 -38.41 21.88
CA SER A 3 18.55 -37.22 21.23
C SER A 3 17.88 -36.77 19.92
N GLY A 4 17.44 -37.74 19.10
CA GLY A 4 16.77 -37.47 17.82
C GLY A 4 15.44 -36.70 17.93
N VAL A 5 14.66 -36.89 19.00
CA VAL A 5 13.36 -36.18 19.15
C VAL A 5 13.60 -34.69 19.41
N ARG A 6 14.50 -34.37 20.35
CA ARG A 6 14.90 -32.98 20.67
C ARG A 6 15.49 -32.27 19.45
N SER A 7 16.34 -32.96 18.66
CA SER A 7 16.87 -32.41 17.41
C SER A 7 15.78 -32.13 16.37
N THR A 8 14.77 -33.00 16.27
CA THR A 8 13.72 -32.89 15.25
C THR A 8 12.77 -31.73 15.53
N ILE A 9 12.36 -31.54 16.80
CA ILE A 9 11.52 -30.37 17.19
C ILE A 9 12.32 -29.08 17.03
N CYS A 10 13.60 -29.06 17.43
CA CYS A 10 14.49 -27.89 17.25
C CYS A 10 14.65 -27.47 15.77
N GLN A 11 14.70 -28.44 14.84
CA GLN A 11 14.77 -28.16 13.41
C GLN A 11 13.43 -27.75 12.78
N ASN A 12 12.29 -28.05 13.43
CA ASN A 12 10.95 -27.89 12.87
C ASN A 12 9.98 -27.22 13.88
N GLY A 13 10.42 -26.19 14.61
CA GLY A 13 9.68 -25.50 15.68
C GLY A 13 8.46 -24.66 15.24
N GLY A 14 7.76 -25.09 14.18
CA GLY A 14 6.54 -24.50 13.64
C GLY A 14 6.70 -23.11 13.03
N PHE A 15 5.72 -22.74 12.21
CA PHE A 15 5.55 -21.38 11.71
C PHE A 15 4.97 -20.49 12.81
N LEU A 16 5.60 -19.33 13.03
CA LEU A 16 5.08 -18.24 13.86
C LEU A 16 4.92 -17.00 12.96
N SER A 17 3.73 -16.41 12.96
CA SER A 17 3.47 -15.18 12.21
C SER A 17 4.11 -13.99 12.92
N ASN A 18 4.84 -13.16 12.16
CA ASN A 18 5.31 -11.84 12.62
C ASN A 18 4.43 -10.69 12.07
N ARG A 19 3.27 -10.99 11.46
CA ARG A 19 2.37 -9.94 10.95
C ARG A 19 1.66 -9.27 12.13
N LYS A 20 1.80 -7.95 12.23
CA LYS A 20 1.07 -7.12 13.20
C LYS A 20 -0.35 -6.76 12.73
N SER A 21 -0.70 -6.99 11.47
CA SER A 21 -2.01 -6.71 10.89
C SER A 21 -2.24 -7.56 9.64
N GLY A 22 -3.51 -7.79 9.29
CA GLY A 22 -3.93 -8.50 8.08
C GLY A 22 -5.19 -9.34 8.30
N ASP A 23 -6.10 -9.32 7.34
CA ASP A 23 -7.27 -10.21 7.31
C ASP A 23 -6.86 -11.66 7.02
N ALA A 24 -7.61 -12.62 7.58
CA ALA A 24 -7.45 -14.05 7.31
C ALA A 24 -7.77 -14.45 5.84
N ASN A 25 -8.31 -13.52 5.03
CA ASN A 25 -8.75 -13.78 3.66
C ASN A 25 -7.60 -13.88 2.63
N GLU A 26 -6.34 -13.61 3.03
CA GLU A 26 -5.15 -13.94 2.23
C GLU A 26 -4.41 -15.17 2.78
N ASP A 27 -5.15 -16.26 3.04
CA ASP A 27 -4.60 -17.56 3.45
C ASP A 27 -3.81 -18.21 2.30
N GLY A 28 -2.58 -17.73 2.11
CA GLY A 28 -1.59 -18.36 1.25
C GLY A 28 -1.32 -19.81 1.68
N LYS A 29 -0.71 -20.60 0.78
CA LYS A 29 -0.50 -22.07 0.92
C LYS A 29 0.01 -22.55 2.29
N VAL A 30 0.73 -21.71 3.04
CA VAL A 30 1.20 -21.98 4.40
C VAL A 30 0.04 -21.93 5.42
N LEU A 31 -0.72 -20.85 5.47
CA LEU A 31 -1.80 -20.66 6.46
C LEU A 31 -2.96 -21.64 6.21
N GLY A 32 -3.42 -21.76 4.97
CA GLY A 32 -4.44 -22.76 4.61
C GLY A 32 -3.96 -24.22 4.80
N GLY A 33 -2.64 -24.46 4.78
CA GLY A 33 -2.05 -25.75 5.15
C GLY A 33 -2.05 -25.99 6.67
N ILE A 34 -1.76 -24.95 7.45
CA ILE A 34 -1.84 -24.96 8.91
C ILE A 34 -3.28 -25.17 9.38
N ALA A 35 -4.27 -24.53 8.75
CA ALA A 35 -5.69 -24.65 9.09
C ALA A 35 -6.17 -26.11 8.98
N ARG A 36 -5.90 -26.78 7.85
CA ARG A 36 -6.24 -28.21 7.65
C ARG A 36 -5.59 -29.12 8.70
N ILE A 37 -4.32 -28.88 9.03
CA ILE A 37 -3.62 -29.64 10.07
C ILE A 37 -4.22 -29.38 11.46
N ARG A 38 -4.74 -28.17 11.72
CA ARG A 38 -5.50 -27.81 12.93
C ARG A 38 -6.81 -28.59 13.01
N GLU A 39 -7.56 -28.67 11.91
CA GLU A 39 -8.81 -29.43 11.81
C GLU A 39 -8.58 -30.93 11.98
N GLU A 40 -7.57 -31.51 11.32
CA GLU A 40 -7.19 -32.92 11.47
C GLU A 40 -6.73 -33.27 12.90
N LEU A 41 -6.06 -32.34 13.60
CA LEU A 41 -5.67 -32.52 15.00
C LEU A 41 -6.87 -32.36 15.94
N ALA A 42 -7.78 -31.42 15.65
CA ALA A 42 -9.01 -31.19 16.41
C ALA A 42 -10.04 -32.32 16.26
N SER A 43 -9.90 -33.20 15.26
CA SER A 43 -10.76 -34.38 15.09
C SER A 43 -10.59 -35.45 16.18
N GLY A 44 -9.75 -35.23 17.20
CA GLY A 44 -9.58 -36.09 18.37
C GLY A 44 -8.80 -37.39 18.15
N ASN A 45 -8.49 -37.74 16.90
CA ASN A 45 -7.81 -39.00 16.54
C ASN A 45 -6.31 -39.01 16.91
N PHE A 46 -5.72 -37.86 17.23
CA PHE A 46 -4.29 -37.69 17.48
C PHE A 46 -4.05 -36.82 18.71
N LYS A 47 -3.16 -37.27 19.61
CA LYS A 47 -2.81 -36.54 20.85
C LYS A 47 -1.75 -35.46 20.63
N THR A 48 -0.88 -35.62 19.63
CA THR A 48 0.16 -34.64 19.30
C THR A 48 0.32 -34.46 17.79
N ILE A 49 0.91 -33.33 17.39
CA ILE A 49 1.19 -33.07 15.98
C ILE A 49 2.20 -34.05 15.37
N GLY A 50 3.18 -34.53 16.13
CA GLY A 50 4.09 -35.59 15.70
C GLY A 50 3.39 -36.93 15.50
N GLN A 51 2.36 -37.26 16.29
CA GLN A 51 1.52 -38.43 16.06
C GLN A 51 0.73 -38.29 14.74
N LEU A 52 0.08 -37.15 14.50
CA LEU A 52 -0.62 -36.87 13.24
C LEU A 52 0.35 -36.95 12.04
N LEU A 53 1.49 -36.26 12.11
CA LEU A 53 2.53 -36.28 11.06
C LEU A 53 3.18 -37.66 10.88
N SER A 54 3.08 -38.56 11.85
CA SER A 54 3.60 -39.93 11.70
C SER A 54 2.83 -40.73 10.66
N THR A 55 1.53 -40.48 10.50
CA THR A 55 0.64 -41.17 9.54
C THR A 55 0.76 -40.65 8.10
N LYS A 56 1.35 -39.45 7.91
CA LYS A 56 1.50 -38.82 6.60
C LYS A 56 2.77 -39.32 5.89
N GLU A 57 2.62 -39.85 4.67
CA GLU A 57 3.77 -40.29 3.83
C GLU A 57 4.86 -39.23 3.69
N LYS A 58 4.47 -37.96 3.47
CA LYS A 58 5.37 -36.86 3.11
C LYS A 58 5.32 -35.77 4.18
N LYS A 59 5.84 -36.09 5.37
CA LYS A 59 5.87 -35.25 6.58
C LYS A 59 6.23 -33.78 6.29
N ARG A 60 7.31 -33.55 5.53
CA ARG A 60 7.81 -32.20 5.14
C ARG A 60 6.91 -31.37 4.21
N LYS A 61 5.80 -31.91 3.69
CA LYS A 61 4.82 -31.14 2.88
C LYS A 61 3.73 -30.46 3.70
N HIS A 62 3.66 -30.73 5.00
CA HIS A 62 2.63 -30.19 5.88
C HIS A 62 3.19 -29.02 6.68
N PHE A 63 2.42 -27.93 6.77
CA PHE A 63 2.80 -26.75 7.54
C PHE A 63 2.19 -26.84 8.94
N THR A 64 3.00 -26.65 9.98
CA THR A 64 2.57 -26.65 11.38
C THR A 64 2.64 -25.25 11.98
N HIS A 65 1.73 -24.93 12.89
CA HIS A 65 1.80 -23.72 13.71
C HIS A 65 2.73 -23.94 14.91
N ARG A 66 3.45 -22.91 15.37
CA ARG A 66 4.34 -23.02 16.55
C ARG A 66 3.61 -23.57 17.78
N ALA A 67 2.41 -23.06 18.08
CA ALA A 67 1.58 -23.57 19.18
C ALA A 67 1.45 -25.11 19.17
N MET A 68 1.13 -25.74 18.03
CA MET A 68 1.01 -27.21 17.93
C MET A 68 2.28 -27.95 18.37
N THR A 69 3.45 -27.38 18.04
CA THR A 69 4.76 -27.95 18.41
C THR A 69 5.17 -27.60 19.85
N GLU A 70 4.63 -26.51 20.41
CA GLU A 70 4.78 -26.17 21.84
C GLU A 70 3.89 -27.09 22.69
N ASP A 71 2.63 -27.33 22.30
CA ASP A 71 1.71 -28.27 22.93
C ASP A 71 2.28 -29.70 22.95
N GLU A 72 2.88 -30.15 21.83
CA GLU A 72 3.62 -31.41 21.77
C GLU A 72 4.87 -31.40 22.66
N PHE A 73 5.66 -30.32 22.68
CA PHE A 73 6.82 -30.22 23.56
C PHE A 73 6.43 -30.33 25.03
N GLU A 74 5.37 -29.63 25.46
CA GLU A 74 4.85 -29.69 26.83
C GLU A 74 4.33 -31.10 27.18
N SER A 75 3.60 -31.74 26.25
CA SER A 75 3.07 -33.10 26.42
C SER A 75 4.18 -34.15 26.52
N ILE A 76 5.23 -34.04 25.72
CA ILE A 76 6.39 -34.93 25.82
C ILE A 76 7.16 -34.64 27.11
N TRP A 77 7.33 -33.37 27.51
CA TRP A 77 8.05 -33.03 28.73
C TRP A 77 7.36 -33.59 29.97
N SER A 78 6.06 -33.33 30.16
CA SER A 78 5.28 -33.81 31.31
C SER A 78 5.26 -35.33 31.41
N THR A 79 5.15 -36.03 30.27
CA THR A 79 5.21 -37.49 30.23
C THR A 79 6.60 -38.00 30.59
N GLN A 80 7.67 -37.35 30.11
CA GLN A 80 9.05 -37.82 30.32
C GLN A 80 9.59 -37.48 31.72
N SER A 81 9.23 -36.33 32.30
CA SER A 81 9.68 -35.91 33.64
C SER A 81 9.19 -36.84 34.74
N ALA A 82 8.10 -37.57 34.54
CA ALA A 82 7.64 -38.61 35.46
C ALA A 82 8.60 -39.82 35.56
N PHE A 83 9.43 -40.07 34.53
CA PHE A 83 10.37 -41.20 34.51
C PHE A 83 11.80 -40.81 34.89
N ASP A 84 12.16 -39.53 34.77
CA ASP A 84 13.50 -39.00 35.08
C ASP A 84 13.40 -37.56 35.63
N PRO A 85 12.85 -37.37 36.84
CA PRO A 85 12.62 -36.04 37.42
C PRO A 85 13.93 -35.35 37.84
N THR A 86 15.00 -36.11 38.10
CA THR A 86 16.31 -35.57 38.48
C THR A 86 17.03 -34.93 37.28
N LEU A 87 16.87 -35.47 36.07
CA LEU A 87 17.42 -34.85 34.85
C LEU A 87 16.49 -33.79 34.25
N LEU A 88 15.17 -34.02 34.25
CA LEU A 88 14.19 -33.19 33.54
C LEU A 88 13.59 -32.07 34.41
N THR A 89 14.48 -31.28 35.02
CA THR A 89 14.14 -30.14 35.87
C THR A 89 13.49 -28.98 35.11
N ASP A 90 12.78 -28.10 35.83
CA ASP A 90 12.12 -26.92 35.23
C ASP A 90 13.11 -25.89 34.65
N ASP A 91 14.32 -25.74 35.21
CA ASP A 91 15.37 -24.92 34.59
C ASP A 91 15.75 -25.49 33.22
N LEU A 92 15.98 -26.81 33.15
CA LEU A 92 16.30 -27.46 31.88
C LEU A 92 15.13 -27.34 30.90
N LYS A 93 13.87 -27.46 31.37
CA LYS A 93 12.67 -27.23 30.56
C LYS A 93 12.67 -25.85 29.93
N MET A 94 12.84 -24.80 30.73
CA MET A 94 12.90 -23.42 30.26
C MET A 94 14.04 -23.20 29.25
N ARG A 95 15.24 -23.70 29.55
CA ARG A 95 16.40 -23.59 28.65
C ARG A 95 16.19 -24.31 27.33
N VAL A 96 15.61 -25.51 27.34
CA VAL A 96 15.30 -26.28 26.12
C VAL A 96 14.18 -25.61 25.33
N LYS A 97 13.08 -25.19 25.97
CA LYS A 97 11.97 -24.48 25.33
C LYS A 97 12.46 -23.19 24.66
N ASN A 98 13.25 -22.38 25.36
CA ASN A 98 13.86 -21.18 24.81
C ASN A 98 14.80 -21.52 23.63
N THR A 99 15.64 -22.56 23.74
CA THR A 99 16.53 -22.97 22.63
C THR A 99 15.76 -23.37 21.35
N ILE A 100 14.59 -23.99 21.49
CA ILE A 100 13.78 -24.49 20.37
C ILE A 100 12.92 -23.37 19.75
N PHE A 101 12.26 -22.55 20.57
CA PHE A 101 11.21 -21.63 20.12
C PHE A 101 11.63 -20.16 20.07
N TYR A 102 12.81 -19.79 20.62
CA TYR A 102 13.29 -18.42 20.57
C TYR A 102 13.53 -17.95 19.13
N GLN A 103 12.84 -16.89 18.77
CA GLN A 103 13.00 -16.20 17.51
C GLN A 103 13.44 -14.77 17.77
N ARG A 104 14.52 -14.33 17.12
CA ARG A 104 14.96 -12.94 17.22
C ARG A 104 13.86 -12.02 16.70
N PRO A 105 13.48 -10.96 17.43
CA PRO A 105 12.49 -9.99 16.95
C PRO A 105 13.00 -9.31 15.67
N LEU A 106 12.07 -8.90 14.82
CA LEU A 106 12.40 -8.14 13.60
C LEU A 106 13.11 -6.84 13.97
N ARG A 107 14.17 -6.48 13.23
CA ARG A 107 14.86 -5.20 13.43
C ARG A 107 13.91 -4.03 13.15
N SER A 108 13.88 -3.07 14.06
CA SER A 108 13.07 -1.87 13.91
C SER A 108 13.42 -1.11 12.63
N GLN A 109 12.43 -0.94 11.73
CA GLN A 109 12.61 -0.20 10.49
C GLN A 109 12.48 1.33 10.67
N ARG A 110 12.39 1.84 11.92
CA ARG A 110 12.24 3.28 12.20
C ARG A 110 13.40 4.14 11.68
N GLY A 111 14.56 3.55 11.36
CA GLY A 111 15.67 4.23 10.67
C GLY A 111 15.39 4.53 9.19
N LEU A 112 14.48 3.78 8.55
CA LEU A 112 14.13 3.89 7.13
C LEU A 112 12.98 4.87 6.85
N ILE A 113 12.42 5.51 7.89
CA ILE A 113 11.34 6.50 7.77
C ILE A 113 11.89 7.76 7.10
N GLY A 114 11.21 8.21 6.04
CA GLY A 114 11.57 9.43 5.34
C GLY A 114 11.44 10.69 6.21
N LYS A 115 12.22 11.72 5.87
CA LYS A 115 12.13 13.05 6.50
C LYS A 115 10.88 13.80 6.04
N CYS A 116 10.44 14.77 6.84
CA CYS A 116 9.37 15.71 6.48
C CYS A 116 9.82 16.63 5.34
N SER A 117 8.86 17.09 4.52
CA SER A 117 9.12 18.07 3.45
C SER A 117 9.57 19.45 3.96
N PHE A 118 9.04 19.90 5.11
CA PHE A 118 9.36 21.20 5.71
C PHE A 118 10.43 21.08 6.81
N GLU A 119 10.13 20.31 7.85
CA GLU A 119 10.99 20.14 9.03
C GLU A 119 12.02 19.02 8.74
N THR A 120 13.07 19.34 7.97
CA THR A 120 14.00 18.33 7.39
C THR A 120 14.87 17.58 8.42
N ASP A 121 14.90 18.00 9.67
CA ASP A 121 15.49 17.28 10.79
C ASP A 121 14.54 16.21 11.36
N LYS A 122 13.21 16.36 11.17
CA LYS A 122 12.19 15.46 11.69
C LYS A 122 11.80 14.36 10.70
N LYS A 123 11.53 13.17 11.25
CA LYS A 123 10.88 12.07 10.55
C LYS A 123 9.40 12.38 10.30
N ARG A 124 8.82 11.71 9.30
CA ARG A 124 7.38 11.71 9.04
C ARG A 124 6.59 11.12 10.21
N CYS A 125 5.38 11.63 10.40
CA CYS A 125 4.44 11.18 11.40
C CYS A 125 3.83 9.82 11.02
N ASP A 126 3.66 8.91 11.98
CA ASP A 126 2.90 7.67 11.81
C ASP A 126 1.44 8.00 11.42
N LEU A 127 0.87 7.27 10.47
CA LEU A 127 -0.43 7.62 9.88
C LEU A 127 -1.59 7.40 10.85
N ALA A 128 -1.48 6.44 11.78
CA ALA A 128 -2.47 6.18 12.81
C ALA A 128 -2.55 7.23 13.94
N ARG A 129 -1.68 8.24 13.97
CA ARG A 129 -1.81 9.41 14.87
C ARG A 129 -3.10 10.16 14.61
N GLN A 130 -3.79 10.60 15.65
CA GLN A 130 -5.02 11.39 15.49
C GLN A 130 -4.78 12.64 14.65
N GLU A 131 -3.68 13.37 14.87
CA GLU A 131 -3.43 14.59 14.10
C GLU A 131 -3.12 14.31 12.62
N ALA A 132 -2.54 13.14 12.30
CA ALA A 132 -2.32 12.71 10.92
C ALA A 132 -3.63 12.29 10.22
N GLN A 133 -4.52 11.61 10.96
CA GLN A 133 -5.89 11.29 10.51
C GLN A 133 -6.71 12.57 10.25
N ARG A 134 -6.68 13.51 11.21
CA ARG A 134 -7.33 14.84 11.14
C ARG A 134 -6.82 15.66 9.97
N PHE A 135 -5.50 15.78 9.82
CA PHE A 135 -4.87 16.45 8.68
C PHE A 135 -5.32 15.87 7.34
N ARG A 136 -5.42 14.54 7.22
CA ARG A 136 -5.90 13.89 6.00
C ARG A 136 -7.35 14.26 5.69
N TYR A 137 -8.28 14.10 6.64
CA TYR A 137 -9.68 14.36 6.33
C TYR A 137 -9.96 15.87 6.14
N TRP A 138 -9.26 16.77 6.85
CA TRP A 138 -9.35 18.21 6.60
C TRP A 138 -8.82 18.59 5.21
N GLN A 139 -7.77 17.91 4.73
CA GLN A 139 -7.34 18.06 3.34
C GLN A 139 -8.44 17.63 2.36
N ASP A 140 -9.20 16.58 2.67
CA ASP A 140 -10.29 16.13 1.81
C ASP A 140 -11.51 17.07 1.87
N LEU A 141 -11.89 17.56 3.06
CA LEU A 141 -13.00 18.51 3.25
C LEU A 141 -12.75 19.86 2.58
N ASN A 142 -11.56 20.46 2.74
CA ASN A 142 -11.26 21.76 2.14
C ASN A 142 -11.07 21.69 0.61
N ASN A 143 -10.89 20.49 0.05
CA ASN A 143 -10.90 20.25 -1.39
C ASN A 143 -12.24 19.70 -1.90
N LEU A 144 -13.22 19.44 -1.03
CA LEU A 144 -14.53 18.93 -1.43
C LEU A 144 -15.33 20.06 -2.08
N GLN A 145 -15.82 19.80 -3.28
CA GLN A 145 -16.67 20.72 -4.03
C GLN A 145 -17.94 20.00 -4.48
N ILE A 146 -19.03 20.76 -4.43
CA ILE A 146 -20.39 20.32 -4.77
C ILE A 146 -20.86 21.16 -5.96
N GLN A 147 -21.41 20.53 -6.98
CA GLN A 147 -21.99 21.25 -8.12
C GLN A 147 -23.40 21.75 -7.78
N ASN A 148 -23.69 23.03 -8.00
CA ASN A 148 -25.04 23.57 -7.89
C ASN A 148 -25.87 23.17 -9.12
N ARG A 149 -27.08 22.61 -8.95
CA ARG A 149 -27.97 22.24 -10.07
C ARG A 149 -28.30 23.40 -11.00
N ALA A 150 -28.67 24.56 -10.43
CA ALA A 150 -29.24 25.66 -11.19
C ALA A 150 -28.19 26.42 -12.01
N THR A 151 -26.97 26.55 -11.47
CA THR A 151 -25.90 27.33 -12.10
C THR A 151 -24.79 26.49 -12.70
N LEU A 152 -24.81 25.16 -12.48
CA LEU A 152 -23.74 24.20 -12.83
C LEU A 152 -22.34 24.54 -12.26
N ASN A 153 -22.24 25.56 -11.42
CA ASN A 153 -21.00 26.01 -10.81
C ASN A 153 -20.63 25.16 -9.60
N TRP A 154 -19.33 24.92 -9.44
CA TRP A 154 -18.76 24.23 -8.28
C TRP A 154 -18.63 25.20 -7.10
N ARG A 155 -19.22 24.85 -5.96
CA ARG A 155 -19.03 25.54 -4.68
C ARG A 155 -18.20 24.70 -3.72
N ILE A 156 -17.44 25.35 -2.86
CA ILE A 156 -16.78 24.72 -1.70
C ILE A 156 -17.83 24.51 -0.59
N LEU A 157 -17.57 23.60 0.34
CA LEU A 157 -18.33 23.47 1.58
C LEU A 157 -18.27 24.77 2.41
N LYS A 158 -19.41 25.15 3.00
CA LYS A 158 -19.48 26.15 4.08
C LYS A 158 -18.94 25.55 5.38
N ASP A 159 -18.45 26.37 6.30
CA ASP A 159 -17.81 25.85 7.52
C ASP A 159 -18.77 25.07 8.42
N VAL A 160 -20.05 25.47 8.49
CA VAL A 160 -21.12 24.70 9.15
C VAL A 160 -21.30 23.29 8.53
N GLU A 161 -21.18 23.17 7.21
CA GLU A 161 -21.23 21.88 6.51
C GLU A 161 -20.00 21.03 6.84
N LYS A 162 -18.80 21.66 6.94
CA LYS A 162 -17.57 20.99 7.37
C LYS A 162 -17.70 20.48 8.81
N GLU A 163 -18.17 21.30 9.75
CA GLU A 163 -18.33 20.92 11.16
C GLU A 163 -19.24 19.69 11.36
N LEU A 164 -20.36 19.61 10.62
CA LEU A 164 -21.24 18.44 10.62
C LEU A 164 -20.50 17.19 10.12
N LEU A 165 -19.73 17.30 9.04
CA LEU A 165 -18.93 16.20 8.53
C LEU A 165 -17.77 15.81 9.46
N VAL A 166 -17.15 16.76 10.17
CA VAL A 166 -16.07 16.50 11.14
C VAL A 166 -16.59 15.66 12.32
N LYS A 167 -17.78 15.98 12.86
CA LYS A 167 -18.41 15.18 13.93
C LYS A 167 -18.63 13.73 13.52
N GLU A 168 -18.99 13.50 12.26
CA GLU A 168 -19.13 12.15 11.70
C GLU A 168 -17.78 11.49 11.41
N LEU A 169 -16.82 12.23 10.83
CA LEU A 169 -15.49 11.74 10.47
C LEU A 169 -14.65 11.34 11.68
N GLU A 170 -14.79 12.00 12.82
CA GLU A 170 -14.16 11.55 14.07
C GLU A 170 -14.67 10.16 14.52
N ASN A 171 -15.87 9.74 14.09
CA ASN A 171 -16.60 8.59 14.59
C ASN A 171 -16.80 7.45 13.56
N ILE A 172 -16.04 7.46 12.46
CA ILE A 172 -16.09 6.42 11.41
C ILE A 172 -14.71 6.14 10.82
N GLU A 173 -14.50 4.92 10.32
CA GLU A 173 -13.28 4.58 9.56
C GLU A 173 -13.28 5.25 8.17
N VAL A 174 -14.42 5.20 7.47
CA VAL A 174 -14.60 5.69 6.09
C VAL A 174 -15.97 6.32 5.95
N LEU A 175 -16.03 7.52 5.38
CA LEU A 175 -17.27 8.19 5.00
C LEU A 175 -17.66 7.75 3.59
N LYS A 176 -18.80 7.06 3.48
CA LYS A 176 -19.46 6.78 2.19
C LYS A 176 -20.16 8.03 1.66
N TYR A 177 -20.20 8.22 0.34
CA TYR A 177 -20.92 9.33 -0.29
C TYR A 177 -22.43 9.32 0.02
N GLU A 178 -23.06 8.14 0.11
CA GLU A 178 -24.44 7.98 0.62
C GLU A 178 -24.67 8.69 1.98
N LYS A 179 -23.72 8.54 2.91
CA LYS A 179 -23.80 9.15 4.24
C LYS A 179 -23.48 10.64 4.19
N LEU A 180 -22.51 11.03 3.36
CA LEU A 180 -22.17 12.44 3.13
C LEU A 180 -23.37 13.23 2.58
N ARG A 181 -24.07 12.69 1.57
CA ARG A 181 -25.30 13.26 1.00
C ARG A 181 -26.38 13.46 2.07
N LYS A 182 -26.61 12.44 2.92
CA LYS A 182 -27.56 12.52 4.05
C LYS A 182 -27.20 13.58 5.09
N VAL A 183 -25.92 13.69 5.47
CA VAL A 183 -25.44 14.69 6.45
C VAL A 183 -25.58 16.11 5.90
N LEU A 184 -25.28 16.31 4.61
CA LEU A 184 -25.36 17.62 3.95
C LEU A 184 -26.74 17.95 3.38
N LYS A 185 -27.72 17.04 3.47
CA LYS A 185 -29.06 17.14 2.86
C LYS A 185 -29.00 17.47 1.35
N LEU A 186 -28.15 16.73 0.63
CA LEU A 186 -28.05 16.77 -0.83
C LEU A 186 -28.85 15.61 -1.43
N ASP A 187 -29.57 15.83 -2.52
CA ASP A 187 -30.17 14.72 -3.27
C ASP A 187 -29.14 14.02 -4.19
N ASP A 188 -29.53 12.88 -4.76
CA ASP A 188 -28.59 11.91 -5.32
C ASP A 188 -27.92 12.32 -6.65
N ASP A 189 -28.55 13.18 -7.45
CA ASP A 189 -28.02 13.68 -8.73
C ASP A 189 -27.00 14.83 -8.58
N VAL A 190 -26.84 15.38 -7.37
CA VAL A 190 -25.83 16.42 -7.09
C VAL A 190 -24.43 15.84 -7.30
N ARG A 191 -23.61 16.45 -8.16
CA ARG A 191 -22.24 15.97 -8.41
C ARG A 191 -21.25 16.43 -7.35
N ILE A 192 -20.35 15.52 -6.95
CA ILE A 192 -19.27 15.76 -5.99
C ILE A 192 -17.92 15.48 -6.66
N ASN A 193 -16.97 16.41 -6.55
CA ASN A 193 -15.70 16.35 -7.31
C ASN A 193 -14.80 15.14 -6.94
N LEU A 194 -14.81 14.72 -5.67
CA LEU A 194 -14.02 13.57 -5.20
C LEU A 194 -14.69 12.21 -5.48
N GLU A 195 -16.01 12.19 -5.65
CA GLU A 195 -16.80 10.98 -5.94
C GLU A 195 -16.52 10.46 -7.34
N ALA A 196 -16.43 11.35 -8.33
CA ALA A 196 -16.06 11.03 -9.72
C ALA A 196 -14.64 10.42 -9.88
N ASN A 197 -13.83 10.42 -8.82
CA ASN A 197 -12.49 9.84 -8.79
C ASN A 197 -12.41 8.56 -7.92
N ASP A 198 -13.56 7.98 -7.53
CA ASP A 198 -13.68 6.84 -6.60
C ASP A 198 -12.93 7.05 -5.26
N LYS A 199 -12.70 8.30 -4.87
CA LYS A 199 -11.84 8.62 -3.73
C LYS A 199 -12.59 8.33 -2.44
N LYS A 200 -12.08 7.39 -1.64
CA LYS A 200 -12.61 7.08 -0.31
C LYS A 200 -12.15 8.14 0.70
N ILE A 201 -13.10 8.88 1.27
CA ILE A 201 -12.85 9.84 2.36
C ILE A 201 -12.69 9.03 3.66
N LYS A 202 -11.48 8.98 4.22
CA LYS A 202 -11.20 8.28 5.48
C LYS A 202 -11.41 9.22 6.68
N GLY A 203 -12.09 8.73 7.71
CA GLY A 203 -12.25 9.43 8.99
C GLY A 203 -11.09 9.17 9.94
N ASN A 204 -11.28 9.50 11.23
CA ASN A 204 -10.36 9.14 12.32
C ASN A 204 -10.54 7.67 12.70
N SER A 205 -10.05 6.77 11.83
CA SER A 205 -10.15 5.33 12.03
C SER A 205 -9.55 4.88 13.36
N THR A 206 -8.48 5.53 13.83
CA THR A 206 -7.86 5.27 15.14
C THR A 206 -8.85 5.50 16.28
N ALA A 207 -9.38 6.72 16.43
CA ALA A 207 -10.34 7.01 17.50
C ALA A 207 -11.59 6.13 17.40
N TYR A 208 -12.06 5.82 16.18
CA TYR A 208 -13.16 4.87 15.98
C TYR A 208 -12.86 3.48 16.56
N GLN A 209 -11.68 2.88 16.29
CA GLN A 209 -11.35 1.57 16.85
C GLN A 209 -11.26 1.60 18.38
N PHE A 210 -10.63 2.64 18.95
CA PHE A 210 -10.55 2.79 20.40
C PHE A 210 -11.93 2.99 21.05
N ARG A 211 -12.78 3.87 20.52
CA ARG A 211 -14.19 4.01 20.97
C ARG A 211 -14.94 2.69 20.88
N LYS A 212 -14.75 1.92 19.81
CA LYS A 212 -15.40 0.62 19.62
C LYS A 212 -14.95 -0.43 20.63
N ALA A 213 -13.66 -0.45 20.98
CA ALA A 213 -13.09 -1.35 21.99
C ALA A 213 -13.52 -0.96 23.42
N LEU A 214 -13.49 0.34 23.73
CA LEU A 214 -13.74 0.89 25.07
C LEU A 214 -15.18 1.40 25.28
N LYS A 215 -16.14 1.01 24.43
CA LYS A 215 -17.53 1.54 24.51
C LYS A 215 -18.28 1.11 25.77
N LYS A 216 -17.93 -0.05 26.33
CA LYS A 216 -18.64 -0.72 27.44
C LYS A 216 -17.69 -1.02 28.61
N THR A 217 -16.71 -0.16 28.82
CA THR A 217 -15.68 -0.28 29.86
C THR A 217 -15.80 0.88 30.84
N ASP A 218 -15.25 0.72 32.05
CA ASP A 218 -15.15 1.78 33.06
C ASP A 218 -14.30 2.98 32.60
N LYS A 219 -13.44 2.77 31.59
CA LYS A 219 -12.55 3.77 30.98
C LYS A 219 -12.88 3.98 29.49
N PRO A 220 -13.94 4.70 29.13
CA PRO A 220 -14.28 4.96 27.74
C PRO A 220 -13.27 5.90 27.08
N TRP A 221 -13.08 5.78 25.76
CA TRP A 221 -12.04 6.51 25.02
C TRP A 221 -12.13 8.03 25.14
N ASP A 222 -13.33 8.59 25.20
CA ASP A 222 -13.56 10.03 25.21
C ASP A 222 -13.37 10.70 26.59
N ASP A 223 -13.21 9.92 27.67
CA ASP A 223 -12.87 10.43 29.00
C ASP A 223 -11.35 10.71 29.13
N PHE A 224 -10.53 10.15 28.23
CA PHE A 224 -9.10 10.43 28.19
C PHE A 224 -8.82 11.80 27.55
N THR A 225 -7.94 12.58 28.18
CA THR A 225 -7.37 13.81 27.58
C THR A 225 -6.68 13.52 26.26
N ALA A 226 -6.55 14.53 25.38
CA ALA A 226 -5.88 14.39 24.08
C ALA A 226 -4.44 13.86 24.23
N GLU A 227 -3.71 14.31 25.25
CA GLU A 227 -2.36 13.87 25.59
C GLU A 227 -2.31 12.41 26.04
N GLN A 228 -3.33 11.94 26.77
CA GLN A 228 -3.45 10.52 27.15
C GLN A 228 -3.80 9.65 25.94
N GLN A 229 -4.78 10.06 25.14
CA GLN A 229 -5.17 9.37 23.90
C GLN A 229 -3.96 9.19 22.97
N ASP A 230 -3.23 10.27 22.69
CA ASP A 230 -2.05 10.24 21.84
C ASP A 230 -0.93 9.38 22.45
N ARG A 231 -0.72 9.43 23.78
CA ARG A 231 0.27 8.58 24.46
C ARG A 231 -0.09 7.09 24.35
N LEU A 232 -1.36 6.72 24.51
CA LEU A 232 -1.81 5.34 24.40
C LEU A 232 -1.62 4.80 22.97
N ILE A 233 -1.98 5.60 21.96
CA ILE A 233 -1.71 5.30 20.54
C ILE A 233 -0.19 5.13 20.30
N GLU A 234 0.62 6.04 20.83
CA GLU A 234 2.07 5.94 20.73
C GLU A 234 2.62 4.67 21.38
N GLU A 235 2.13 4.26 22.56
CA GLU A 235 2.60 3.05 23.23
C GLU A 235 2.23 1.77 22.46
N LEU A 236 1.00 1.66 21.94
CA LEU A 236 0.58 0.53 21.09
C LEU A 236 1.50 0.35 19.87
N PHE A 237 1.93 1.44 19.21
CA PHE A 237 2.83 1.36 18.06
C PHE A 237 4.31 1.30 18.40
N ARG A 238 4.74 1.90 19.52
CA ARG A 238 6.14 1.96 19.89
C ARG A 238 6.65 0.66 20.50
N ILE A 239 5.80 -0.06 21.22
CA ILE A 239 6.14 -1.32 21.89
C ILE A 239 5.92 -2.47 20.91
N ASP A 240 7.01 -3.00 20.36
CA ASP A 240 6.97 -4.07 19.37
C ASP A 240 6.71 -5.47 19.96
N ASN A 241 6.72 -5.61 21.30
CA ASN A 241 6.58 -6.87 22.02
C ASN A 241 5.24 -6.91 22.78
N GLU A 242 4.37 -7.84 22.41
CA GLU A 242 3.04 -8.05 22.99
C GLU A 242 3.06 -8.19 24.52
N LEU A 243 3.97 -8.99 25.08
CA LEU A 243 4.08 -9.17 26.54
C LEU A 243 4.51 -7.88 27.26
N ALA A 244 5.35 -7.07 26.63
CA ALA A 244 5.74 -5.76 27.18
C ALA A 244 4.60 -4.75 27.06
N LEU A 245 3.78 -4.83 26.00
CA LEU A 245 2.59 -4.01 25.83
C LEU A 245 1.51 -4.38 26.85
N LYS A 246 1.24 -5.68 27.05
CA LYS A 246 0.32 -6.19 28.09
C LYS A 246 0.69 -5.68 29.48
N ARG A 247 1.96 -5.83 29.90
CA ARG A 247 2.46 -5.26 31.16
C ARG A 247 2.27 -3.75 31.23
N ARG A 248 2.59 -3.03 30.16
CA ARG A 248 2.43 -1.56 30.14
C ARG A 248 0.96 -1.12 30.28
N LEU A 249 0.04 -1.80 29.61
CA LEU A 249 -1.40 -1.54 29.68
C LEU A 249 -1.97 -1.88 31.07
N SER A 250 -1.50 -2.97 31.70
CA SER A 250 -1.89 -3.34 33.06
C SER A 250 -1.26 -2.42 34.12
N GLU A 251 0.06 -2.28 34.17
CA GLU A 251 0.78 -1.57 35.24
C GLU A 251 0.56 -0.05 35.22
N HIS A 252 0.61 0.59 34.04
CA HIS A 252 0.54 2.06 33.92
C HIS A 252 -0.88 2.59 33.65
N TRP A 253 -1.67 1.88 32.84
CA TRP A 253 -3.03 2.30 32.48
C TRP A 253 -4.13 1.60 33.30
N GLN A 254 -3.76 0.57 34.07
CA GLN A 254 -4.68 -0.19 34.92
C GLN A 254 -5.86 -0.79 34.13
N PHE A 255 -5.62 -1.18 32.87
CA PHE A 255 -6.61 -1.90 32.08
C PHE A 255 -6.71 -3.36 32.55
N ASP A 256 -7.93 -3.90 32.62
CA ASP A 256 -8.17 -5.33 32.90
C ASP A 256 -7.83 -6.24 31.70
N ASP A 257 -7.80 -7.55 31.89
CA ASP A 257 -7.44 -8.51 30.83
C ASP A 257 -8.42 -8.49 29.63
N GLU A 258 -9.71 -8.20 29.85
CA GLU A 258 -10.71 -8.11 28.78
C GLU A 258 -10.48 -6.83 27.94
N GLN A 259 -10.17 -5.72 28.61
CA GLN A 259 -9.80 -4.43 28.01
C GLN A 259 -8.50 -4.54 27.22
N ILE A 260 -7.48 -5.19 27.80
CA ILE A 260 -6.20 -5.48 27.13
C ILE A 260 -6.47 -6.29 25.86
N HIS A 261 -7.23 -7.38 25.93
CA HIS A 261 -7.54 -8.20 24.76
C HIS A 261 -8.27 -7.42 23.65
N LYS A 262 -9.22 -6.54 24.02
CA LYS A 262 -9.88 -5.62 23.06
C LYS A 262 -8.88 -4.64 22.44
N LEU A 263 -7.93 -4.10 23.21
CA LEU A 263 -6.88 -3.19 22.74
C LEU A 263 -5.85 -3.89 21.82
N GLU A 264 -5.56 -5.17 22.01
CA GLU A 264 -4.82 -5.97 21.01
C GLU A 264 -5.59 -6.06 19.69
N GLY A 265 -6.91 -6.29 19.77
CA GLY A 265 -7.80 -6.23 18.61
C GLY A 265 -7.85 -4.85 17.92
N VAL A 266 -7.55 -3.77 18.65
CA VAL A 266 -7.35 -2.42 18.08
C VAL A 266 -5.99 -2.34 17.39
N TRP A 267 -4.90 -2.75 18.06
CA TRP A 267 -3.52 -2.71 17.54
C TRP A 267 -3.41 -3.28 16.12
N HIS A 268 -4.07 -4.41 15.86
CA HIS A 268 -4.10 -5.06 14.56
C HIS A 268 -4.85 -4.32 13.44
N LYS A 269 -5.67 -3.30 13.78
CA LYS A 269 -6.52 -2.53 12.86
C LYS A 269 -6.05 -1.09 12.64
N LEU A 270 -5.05 -0.63 13.39
CA LEU A 270 -4.53 0.72 13.25
C LEU A 270 -3.76 0.85 11.91
N GLU A 271 -3.83 2.02 11.28
CA GLU A 271 -3.35 2.21 9.92
C GLU A 271 -1.82 2.32 9.83
N ASP A 272 -1.19 1.34 9.17
CA ASP A 272 0.26 1.34 8.93
C ASP A 272 0.70 2.42 7.91
N GLY A 273 1.96 2.81 7.99
CA GLY A 273 2.59 3.81 7.13
C GLY A 273 2.71 5.20 7.75
N TYR A 274 3.11 6.15 6.92
CA TYR A 274 3.54 7.48 7.36
C TYR A 274 2.87 8.59 6.54
N SER A 275 2.49 9.67 7.22
CA SER A 275 2.12 10.93 6.59
C SER A 275 3.27 11.50 5.74
N ARG A 276 2.99 12.45 4.86
CA ARG A 276 4.02 13.20 4.12
C ARG A 276 4.80 14.14 5.05
N LEU A 277 4.20 14.53 6.18
CA LEU A 277 4.70 15.55 7.09
C LEU A 277 5.10 14.97 8.46
N SER A 278 5.94 15.69 9.21
CA SER A 278 6.23 15.40 10.62
C SER A 278 5.07 15.86 11.50
N LEU A 279 5.00 15.31 12.72
CA LEU A 279 4.04 15.74 13.74
C LEU A 279 4.09 17.25 13.99
N LYS A 280 5.30 17.82 14.10
CA LYS A 280 5.53 19.27 14.28
C LYS A 280 4.95 20.09 13.13
N ALA A 281 5.09 19.61 11.90
CA ALA A 281 4.51 20.29 10.73
C ALA A 281 2.99 20.17 10.66
N ILE A 282 2.44 19.00 10.98
CA ILE A 282 0.99 18.81 11.08
C ILE A 282 0.39 19.74 12.13
N ARG A 283 0.97 19.83 13.34
CA ARG A 283 0.47 20.69 14.43
C ARG A 283 0.51 22.20 14.11
N LYS A 284 1.36 22.65 13.17
CA LYS A 284 1.34 24.04 12.65
C LYS A 284 0.29 24.27 11.55
N VAL A 285 0.15 23.31 10.62
CA VAL A 285 -0.68 23.47 9.41
C VAL A 285 -2.15 23.12 9.68
N LEU A 286 -2.43 22.15 10.56
CA LEU A 286 -3.78 21.67 10.85
C LEU A 286 -4.72 22.78 11.39
N PRO A 287 -4.34 23.65 12.34
CA PRO A 287 -5.22 24.72 12.82
C PRO A 287 -5.63 25.70 11.71
N LEU A 288 -4.72 26.01 10.78
CA LEU A 288 -5.00 26.87 9.63
C LEU A 288 -5.97 26.21 8.64
N MET A 289 -5.87 24.89 8.47
CA MET A 289 -6.83 24.13 7.66
C MET A 289 -8.20 24.00 8.35
N MET A 290 -8.24 23.88 9.67
CA MET A 290 -9.49 23.91 10.45
C MET A 290 -10.20 25.27 10.30
N ALA A 291 -9.44 26.36 10.21
CA ALA A 291 -9.94 27.70 9.87
C ALA A 291 -10.31 27.86 8.36
N GLY A 292 -10.45 26.76 7.62
CA GLY A 292 -10.97 26.73 6.26
C GLY A 292 -9.93 26.90 5.13
N LYS A 293 -8.66 27.23 5.43
CA LYS A 293 -7.62 27.41 4.41
C LYS A 293 -7.28 26.10 3.71
N ARG A 294 -6.92 26.15 2.42
CA ARG A 294 -6.40 24.99 1.72
C ARG A 294 -5.04 24.57 2.28
N TYR A 295 -4.64 23.33 1.97
CA TYR A 295 -3.33 22.81 2.40
C TYR A 295 -2.15 23.67 1.92
N ASP A 296 -2.19 24.16 0.68
CA ASP A 296 -1.12 24.97 0.08
C ASP A 296 -1.05 26.38 0.68
N GLU A 297 -2.19 27.00 0.94
CA GLU A 297 -2.30 28.28 1.66
C GLU A 297 -1.77 28.14 3.09
N ALA A 298 -2.27 27.15 3.85
CA ALA A 298 -1.84 26.87 5.22
C ALA A 298 -0.35 26.49 5.31
N ALA A 299 0.19 25.78 4.31
CA ALA A 299 1.61 25.50 4.21
C ALA A 299 2.44 26.75 3.90
N SER A 300 1.99 27.61 2.99
CA SER A 300 2.67 28.86 2.63
C SER A 300 2.68 29.85 3.79
N GLU A 301 1.64 29.86 4.63
CA GLU A 301 1.58 30.71 5.82
C GLU A 301 2.47 30.18 6.96
N ALA A 302 2.47 28.86 7.19
CA ALA A 302 3.27 28.26 8.26
C ALA A 302 4.78 28.13 7.95
N TYR A 303 5.18 28.18 6.67
CA TYR A 303 6.55 27.90 6.21
C TYR A 303 7.09 28.81 5.09
N GLY A 304 6.31 29.74 4.54
CA GLY A 304 6.70 30.53 3.36
C GLY A 304 6.73 29.72 2.07
N ASP A 305 7.42 30.23 1.03
CA ASP A 305 7.67 29.44 -0.17
C ASP A 305 8.65 28.31 0.14
N HIS A 306 8.10 27.11 0.14
CA HIS A 306 8.74 25.86 0.50
C HIS A 306 8.94 24.96 -0.73
N ARG A 307 8.70 25.49 -1.94
CA ARG A 307 9.14 24.84 -3.17
C ARG A 307 10.66 24.68 -3.07
N LYS A 308 11.12 23.44 -3.19
CA LYS A 308 12.56 23.16 -3.16
C LYS A 308 13.24 23.95 -4.27
N THR A 309 14.09 24.90 -3.90
CA THR A 309 14.94 25.65 -4.82
C THR A 309 16.01 24.71 -5.39
N PHE A 310 15.65 23.99 -6.45
CA PHE A 310 16.60 23.16 -7.18
C PHE A 310 17.64 24.10 -7.83
N GLY A 311 18.90 24.00 -7.40
CA GLY A 311 19.99 24.82 -7.94
C GLY A 311 20.73 25.74 -6.94
N ALA A 312 20.37 25.75 -5.66
CA ALA A 312 21.04 26.58 -4.63
C ALA A 312 22.53 26.23 -4.35
N GLY A 313 23.17 25.40 -5.17
CA GLY A 313 24.60 25.11 -5.10
C GLY A 313 25.29 25.57 -6.39
N ASN A 314 26.23 26.50 -6.27
CA ASN A 314 27.07 27.05 -7.35
C ASN A 314 28.09 26.03 -7.91
N SER A 315 27.62 24.82 -8.24
CA SER A 315 28.44 23.72 -8.71
C SER A 315 28.45 23.67 -10.23
N LEU A 316 29.56 24.09 -10.84
CA LEU A 316 29.82 23.97 -12.29
C LEU A 316 29.89 22.51 -12.80
N LYS A 317 29.66 21.52 -11.94
CA LYS A 317 29.70 20.08 -12.22
C LYS A 317 28.45 19.39 -11.66
N LEU A 318 27.96 18.38 -12.35
CA LEU A 318 26.81 17.59 -11.91
C LEU A 318 27.20 16.71 -10.71
N GLN A 319 26.47 16.91 -9.61
CA GLN A 319 26.72 16.26 -8.32
C GLN A 319 26.33 14.78 -8.31
N LEU A 320 26.84 14.03 -7.32
CA LEU A 320 26.49 12.61 -7.15
C LEU A 320 24.98 12.45 -6.87
N PRO A 321 24.33 11.39 -7.38
CA PRO A 321 22.94 11.11 -7.06
C PRO A 321 22.74 10.92 -5.54
N PRO A 322 21.57 11.27 -4.98
CA PRO A 322 21.32 11.16 -3.55
C PRO A 322 21.50 9.73 -3.02
N LYS A 323 22.22 9.58 -1.89
CA LYS A 323 22.52 8.27 -1.28
C LYS A 323 21.27 7.52 -0.77
N ASP A 324 20.16 8.20 -0.59
CA ASP A 324 18.86 7.66 -0.18
C ASP A 324 18.03 7.08 -1.35
N LEU A 325 18.50 7.20 -2.59
CA LEU A 325 17.89 6.59 -3.76
C LEU A 325 18.03 5.05 -3.73
N ARG A 326 16.97 4.36 -3.28
CA ARG A 326 16.98 2.91 -3.05
C ARG A 326 16.99 2.02 -4.31
N ASN A 327 16.67 2.55 -5.50
CA ASN A 327 16.64 1.75 -6.72
C ASN A 327 18.04 1.73 -7.37
N PRO A 328 18.77 0.59 -7.34
CA PRO A 328 20.14 0.53 -7.84
C PRO A 328 20.24 0.73 -9.36
N ILE A 329 19.20 0.39 -10.12
CA ILE A 329 19.17 0.58 -11.58
C ILE A 329 19.11 2.07 -11.91
N VAL A 330 18.22 2.81 -11.24
CA VAL A 330 18.09 4.27 -11.40
C VAL A 330 19.35 4.98 -10.88
N PHE A 331 19.90 4.54 -9.74
CA PHE A 331 21.16 5.09 -9.21
C PHE A 331 22.32 4.92 -10.20
N LYS A 332 22.49 3.72 -10.78
CA LYS A 332 23.50 3.46 -11.82
C LYS A 332 23.29 4.34 -13.05
N ALA A 333 22.06 4.43 -13.57
CA ALA A 333 21.74 5.28 -14.73
C ALA A 333 22.10 6.76 -14.48
N LEU A 334 21.74 7.31 -13.32
CA LEU A 334 22.10 8.68 -12.95
C LEU A 334 23.62 8.88 -12.77
N CYS A 335 24.35 7.85 -12.33
CA CYS A 335 25.81 7.89 -12.24
C CYS A 335 26.47 7.92 -13.63
N GLU A 336 25.94 7.19 -14.62
CA GLU A 336 26.45 7.24 -15.99
C GLU A 336 26.12 8.59 -16.66
N VAL A 337 24.88 9.09 -16.53
CA VAL A 337 24.52 10.46 -16.97
C VAL A 337 25.47 11.50 -16.36
N ARG A 338 25.74 11.40 -15.06
CA ARG A 338 26.72 12.26 -14.37
C ARG A 338 28.12 12.18 -14.97
N LYS A 339 28.62 10.99 -15.34
CA LYS A 339 29.94 10.85 -15.96
C LYS A 339 29.98 11.54 -17.33
N VAL A 340 28.98 11.29 -18.16
CA VAL A 340 28.87 11.84 -19.53
C VAL A 340 28.75 13.37 -19.48
N VAL A 341 27.82 13.92 -18.71
CA VAL A 341 27.64 15.38 -18.56
C VAL A 341 28.92 16.03 -18.04
N ASN A 342 29.56 15.48 -17.01
CA ASN A 342 30.83 16.02 -16.51
C ASN A 342 32.02 15.81 -17.47
N ALA A 343 31.96 14.86 -18.41
CA ALA A 343 32.98 14.71 -19.46
C ALA A 343 32.80 15.78 -20.55
N ILE A 344 31.56 16.04 -20.97
CA ILE A 344 31.20 17.13 -21.88
C ILE A 344 31.64 18.48 -21.29
N ILE A 345 31.30 18.76 -20.03
CA ILE A 345 31.68 20.00 -19.35
C ILE A 345 33.21 20.21 -19.32
N ARG A 346 34.00 19.15 -19.14
CA ARG A 346 35.47 19.25 -19.16
C ARG A 346 36.03 19.57 -20.55
N LYS A 347 35.41 19.06 -21.61
CA LYS A 347 35.94 19.17 -23.00
C LYS A 347 35.38 20.39 -23.75
N HIS A 348 34.13 20.77 -23.48
CA HIS A 348 33.36 21.74 -24.25
C HIS A 348 32.79 22.90 -23.42
N LYS A 349 33.15 23.00 -22.12
CA LYS A 349 32.57 23.95 -21.14
C LYS A 349 31.09 23.67 -20.85
N LEU A 350 30.43 24.56 -20.09
CA LEU A 350 29.02 24.42 -19.73
C LEU A 350 28.12 24.57 -20.97
N PRO A 351 27.15 23.66 -21.20
CA PRO A 351 26.15 23.82 -22.24
C PRO A 351 25.06 24.80 -21.80
N ASP A 352 24.50 25.56 -22.76
CA ASP A 352 23.40 26.50 -22.53
C ASP A 352 22.07 25.78 -22.21
N GLU A 353 21.82 24.63 -22.86
CA GLU A 353 20.64 23.80 -22.66
C GLU A 353 21.02 22.31 -22.53
N ILE A 354 20.34 21.58 -21.64
CA ILE A 354 20.42 20.12 -21.56
C ILE A 354 19.02 19.53 -21.75
N ARG A 355 18.76 19.01 -22.95
CA ARG A 355 17.52 18.27 -23.26
C ARG A 355 17.62 16.85 -22.71
N LEU A 356 16.68 16.47 -21.86
CA LEU A 356 16.62 15.16 -21.22
C LEU A 356 15.41 14.37 -21.70
N GLU A 357 15.65 13.31 -22.46
CA GLU A 357 14.63 12.31 -22.75
C GLU A 357 14.64 11.22 -21.67
N MET A 358 13.47 10.93 -21.09
CA MET A 358 13.33 9.89 -20.06
C MET A 358 12.61 8.67 -20.62
N ALA A 359 13.34 7.54 -20.72
CA ALA A 359 12.73 6.24 -20.95
C ALA A 359 11.73 5.91 -19.82
N ARG A 360 10.43 5.97 -20.12
CA ARG A 360 9.34 5.75 -19.16
C ARG A 360 9.42 4.36 -18.51
N ASP A 361 10.04 3.40 -19.20
CA ASP A 361 10.20 2.00 -18.78
C ASP A 361 11.14 1.76 -17.60
N LEU A 362 12.04 2.71 -17.30
CA LEU A 362 13.03 2.56 -16.22
C LEU A 362 12.40 2.52 -14.82
N LYS A 363 11.17 3.05 -14.68
CA LYS A 363 10.39 3.02 -13.44
C LYS A 363 9.44 1.83 -13.35
N LEU A 364 9.21 1.09 -14.43
CA LEU A 364 8.20 0.02 -14.46
C LEU A 364 8.60 -1.18 -13.59
N THR A 365 7.66 -1.60 -12.75
CA THR A 365 7.75 -2.84 -11.97
C THR A 365 7.71 -4.08 -12.89
N LYS A 366 8.12 -5.25 -12.37
CA LYS A 366 8.08 -6.51 -13.13
C LYS A 366 6.70 -6.76 -13.76
N ILE A 367 5.62 -6.58 -13.00
CA ILE A 367 4.24 -6.76 -13.44
C ILE A 367 3.87 -5.79 -14.57
N GLN A 368 4.32 -4.54 -14.51
CA GLN A 368 4.07 -3.56 -15.57
C GLN A 368 4.85 -3.90 -16.85
N LYS A 369 6.08 -4.41 -16.72
CA LYS A 369 6.86 -4.92 -17.86
C LYS A 369 6.20 -6.16 -18.47
N GLU A 370 5.68 -7.08 -17.65
CA GLU A 370 4.92 -8.25 -18.12
C GLU A 370 3.64 -7.86 -18.86
N ARG A 371 2.91 -6.84 -18.40
CA ARG A 371 1.76 -6.28 -19.14
C ARG A 371 2.17 -5.67 -20.48
N SER A 372 3.25 -4.88 -20.50
CA SER A 372 3.78 -4.29 -21.74
C SER A 372 4.24 -5.38 -22.73
N MET A 373 4.95 -6.42 -22.28
CA MET A 373 5.33 -7.57 -23.11
C MET A 373 4.13 -8.35 -23.63
N LYS A 374 3.05 -8.52 -22.83
CA LYS A 374 1.80 -9.12 -23.32
C LYS A 374 1.19 -8.28 -24.45
N GLN A 375 1.08 -6.96 -24.27
CA GLN A 375 0.57 -6.07 -25.32
C GLN A 375 1.43 -6.10 -26.59
N GLN A 376 2.75 -6.12 -26.46
CA GLN A 376 3.67 -6.24 -27.61
C GLN A 376 3.49 -7.57 -28.34
N ASN A 377 3.33 -8.68 -27.62
CA ASN A 377 3.06 -9.99 -28.21
C ASN A 377 1.70 -10.07 -28.89
N GLU A 378 0.67 -9.43 -28.33
CA GLU A 378 -0.66 -9.31 -28.94
C GLU A 378 -0.63 -8.45 -30.20
N ASN A 379 0.00 -7.28 -30.15
CA ASN A 379 0.23 -6.43 -31.33
C ASN A 379 1.01 -7.18 -32.43
N LYS A 380 1.98 -8.03 -32.06
CA LYS A 380 2.72 -8.89 -33.01
C LYS A 380 1.82 -9.96 -33.63
N ARG A 381 0.92 -10.59 -32.86
CA ARG A 381 -0.07 -11.54 -33.40
C ARG A 381 -1.02 -10.86 -34.39
N ILE A 382 -1.51 -9.67 -34.06
CA ILE A 382 -2.38 -8.88 -34.94
C ILE A 382 -1.64 -8.48 -36.23
N ASN A 383 -0.34 -8.15 -36.16
CA ASN A 383 0.46 -7.90 -37.35
C ASN A 383 0.59 -9.13 -38.26
N VAL A 384 0.81 -10.32 -37.70
CA VAL A 384 0.86 -11.57 -38.47
C VAL A 384 -0.50 -11.89 -39.11
N GLN A 385 -1.60 -11.69 -38.38
CA GLN A 385 -2.96 -11.83 -38.94
C GLN A 385 -3.22 -10.83 -40.08
N ALA A 386 -2.70 -9.61 -40.00
CA ALA A 386 -2.79 -8.64 -41.09
C ALA A 386 -1.97 -9.10 -42.30
N GLU A 387 -0.76 -9.61 -42.10
CA GLU A 387 0.10 -10.17 -43.16
C GLU A 387 -0.59 -11.36 -43.87
N GLU A 388 -1.13 -12.31 -43.11
CA GLU A 388 -1.90 -13.43 -43.63
C GLU A 388 -3.15 -12.98 -44.40
N PHE A 389 -3.89 -12.00 -43.88
CA PHE A 389 -5.10 -11.46 -44.51
C PHE A 389 -4.80 -10.80 -45.86
N PHE A 390 -3.82 -9.89 -45.93
CA PHE A 390 -3.45 -9.22 -47.18
C PHE A 390 -2.84 -10.20 -48.18
N LYS A 391 -2.07 -11.20 -47.72
CA LYS A 391 -1.54 -12.25 -48.60
C LYS A 391 -2.64 -13.13 -49.18
N GLN A 392 -3.60 -13.59 -48.37
CA GLN A 392 -4.69 -14.45 -48.84
C GLN A 392 -5.69 -13.70 -49.73
N LYS A 393 -6.05 -12.46 -49.38
CA LYS A 393 -7.13 -11.73 -50.07
C LYS A 393 -6.66 -10.90 -51.27
N PHE A 394 -5.43 -10.39 -51.23
CA PHE A 394 -4.91 -9.46 -52.25
C PHE A 394 -3.59 -9.92 -52.90
N ASN A 395 -3.11 -11.11 -52.55
CA ASN A 395 -1.82 -11.67 -53.00
C ASN A 395 -0.61 -10.74 -52.74
N LEU A 396 -0.70 -9.92 -51.69
CA LEU A 396 0.37 -9.00 -51.28
C LEU A 396 1.38 -9.74 -50.39
N GLU A 397 2.60 -9.93 -50.88
CA GLU A 397 3.66 -10.59 -50.10
C GLU A 397 4.33 -9.67 -49.07
N ASN A 398 4.40 -8.36 -49.37
CA ASN A 398 5.04 -7.36 -48.51
C ASN A 398 4.04 -6.30 -48.08
N VAL A 399 3.52 -6.45 -46.86
CA VAL A 399 2.54 -5.53 -46.26
C VAL A 399 3.28 -4.44 -45.47
N SER A 400 2.93 -3.16 -45.67
CA SER A 400 3.60 -2.05 -44.98
C SER A 400 3.19 -1.96 -43.50
N SER A 401 3.89 -1.13 -42.73
CA SER A 401 3.47 -0.78 -41.35
C SER A 401 2.14 -0.03 -41.32
N THR A 402 1.84 0.73 -42.37
CA THR A 402 0.62 1.53 -42.50
C THR A 402 -0.58 0.63 -42.77
N ASP A 403 -0.46 -0.36 -43.66
CA ASP A 403 -1.56 -1.29 -43.98
C ASP A 403 -1.88 -2.21 -42.79
N LYS A 404 -0.86 -2.66 -42.06
CA LYS A 404 -1.03 -3.39 -40.78
C LYS A 404 -1.75 -2.54 -39.73
N LEU A 405 -1.56 -1.22 -39.77
CA LEU A 405 -2.29 -0.30 -38.91
C LEU A 405 -3.74 -0.12 -39.41
N LYS A 406 -3.97 0.17 -40.70
CA LYS A 406 -5.32 0.24 -41.30
C LYS A 406 -6.15 -1.02 -40.99
N TYR A 407 -5.58 -2.21 -41.17
CA TYR A 407 -6.23 -3.48 -40.84
C TYR A 407 -6.60 -3.61 -39.35
N ARG A 408 -5.69 -3.28 -38.43
CA ARG A 408 -5.97 -3.31 -36.99
C ARG A 408 -7.14 -2.39 -36.65
N LEU A 409 -7.11 -1.17 -37.17
CA LEU A 409 -8.09 -0.13 -36.89
C LEU A 409 -9.46 -0.48 -37.47
N TRP A 410 -9.49 -1.03 -38.69
CA TRP A 410 -10.69 -1.58 -39.33
C TRP A 410 -11.33 -2.71 -38.53
N LYS A 411 -10.54 -3.63 -37.96
CA LYS A 411 -11.05 -4.67 -37.05
C LYS A 411 -11.55 -4.09 -35.73
N GLU A 412 -10.84 -3.12 -35.13
CA GLU A 412 -11.27 -2.45 -33.90
C GLU A 412 -12.56 -1.63 -34.09
N SER A 413 -12.78 -1.02 -35.26
CA SER A 413 -14.00 -0.24 -35.57
C SER A 413 -15.19 -1.10 -36.03
N GLY A 414 -15.10 -2.43 -35.94
CA GLY A 414 -16.17 -3.34 -36.36
C GLY A 414 -16.43 -3.33 -37.86
N GLU A 415 -15.37 -3.17 -38.66
CA GLU A 415 -15.38 -3.14 -40.13
C GLU A 415 -16.16 -1.95 -40.73
N ARG A 416 -16.31 -0.87 -39.95
CA ARG A 416 -17.05 0.34 -40.31
C ARG A 416 -16.21 1.60 -40.15
N CYS A 417 -16.54 2.61 -40.95
CA CYS A 417 -16.03 3.97 -40.78
C CYS A 417 -16.63 4.60 -39.50
N PRO A 418 -15.82 5.03 -38.51
CA PRO A 418 -16.32 5.61 -37.26
C PRO A 418 -17.15 6.88 -37.44
N TYR A 419 -16.89 7.66 -38.51
CA TYR A 419 -17.57 8.93 -38.77
C TYR A 419 -18.87 8.80 -39.55
N THR A 420 -18.93 7.88 -40.51
CA THR A 420 -20.10 7.74 -41.41
C THR A 420 -20.99 6.54 -41.06
N GLY A 421 -20.53 5.63 -40.20
CA GLY A 421 -21.23 4.39 -39.85
C GLY A 421 -21.32 3.36 -40.97
N LYS A 422 -20.86 3.69 -42.19
CA LYS A 422 -20.87 2.80 -43.36
C LYS A 422 -19.87 1.67 -43.18
N ASN A 423 -20.21 0.48 -43.67
CA ASN A 423 -19.25 -0.63 -43.78
C ASN A 423 -18.13 -0.22 -44.73
N SER A 424 -16.89 -0.47 -44.33
CA SER A 424 -15.70 -0.29 -45.17
C SER A 424 -15.29 -1.67 -45.68
N PRO A 425 -15.49 -2.00 -46.98
CA PRO A 425 -15.11 -3.29 -47.53
C PRO A 425 -13.57 -3.43 -47.51
N PRO A 426 -13.00 -4.62 -47.29
CA PRO A 426 -11.54 -4.80 -47.20
C PRO A 426 -10.72 -4.20 -48.36
N GLU A 427 -11.31 -4.16 -49.54
CA GLU A 427 -10.76 -3.60 -50.78
C GLU A 427 -10.41 -2.12 -50.60
N SER A 428 -11.18 -1.37 -49.80
CA SER A 428 -10.93 0.06 -49.56
C SER A 428 -9.75 0.33 -48.62
N LEU A 429 -9.16 -0.69 -47.98
CA LEU A 429 -7.99 -0.51 -47.11
C LEU A 429 -6.71 -0.20 -47.90
N LEU A 430 -6.64 -0.62 -49.16
CA LEU A 430 -5.51 -0.41 -50.06
C LEU A 430 -5.64 0.85 -50.93
N ASP A 431 -6.78 1.55 -50.85
CA ASP A 431 -7.03 2.78 -51.60
C ASP A 431 -6.89 3.99 -50.65
N ASP A 432 -5.76 4.67 -50.75
CA ASP A 432 -5.45 5.90 -49.99
C ASP A 432 -6.39 7.07 -50.32
N GLY A 433 -7.16 7.01 -51.43
CA GLY A 433 -8.20 7.97 -51.75
C GLY A 433 -9.57 7.67 -51.11
N LEU A 434 -9.79 6.43 -50.64
CA LEU A 434 -11.04 6.01 -49.99
C LEU A 434 -10.93 5.90 -48.47
N VAL A 435 -9.77 5.51 -47.93
CA VAL A 435 -9.54 5.37 -46.48
C VAL A 435 -8.14 5.87 -46.10
N ASP A 436 -8.10 6.97 -45.34
CA ASP A 436 -6.90 7.58 -44.77
C ASP A 436 -6.96 7.59 -43.23
N ILE A 437 -5.79 7.73 -42.58
CA ILE A 437 -5.60 7.62 -41.12
C ILE A 437 -5.74 9.02 -40.46
N GLU A 438 -6.97 9.39 -40.06
CA GLU A 438 -7.30 10.74 -39.59
C GLU A 438 -7.21 10.92 -38.06
N HIS A 439 -6.42 11.92 -37.63
CA HIS A 439 -6.28 12.32 -36.23
C HIS A 439 -7.57 12.93 -35.68
N ILE A 440 -8.38 12.11 -34.99
CA ILE A 440 -9.68 12.47 -34.37
C ILE A 440 -9.66 13.80 -33.60
N ILE A 441 -8.53 14.12 -32.98
CA ILE A 441 -8.26 15.45 -32.42
C ILE A 441 -7.21 16.12 -33.32
N ARG A 442 -7.56 17.23 -33.96
CA ARG A 442 -6.63 18.01 -34.79
C ARG A 442 -5.42 18.46 -33.96
N THR A 443 -4.24 18.18 -34.48
CA THR A 443 -2.98 18.28 -33.73
C THR A 443 -1.97 19.13 -34.47
N ALA A 444 -1.90 20.41 -34.09
CA ALA A 444 -0.64 21.17 -34.24
C ALA A 444 0.44 20.69 -33.25
N SER A 445 0.06 19.90 -32.23
CA SER A 445 0.87 19.71 -31.02
C SER A 445 0.89 18.30 -30.40
N ALA A 446 0.39 17.25 -31.07
CA ALA A 446 0.53 15.88 -30.54
C ALA A 446 0.68 14.81 -31.62
N LEU A 447 1.78 14.05 -31.53
CA LEU A 447 2.01 12.81 -32.27
C LEU A 447 1.14 11.69 -31.69
N THR A 448 0.03 11.33 -32.35
CA THR A 448 -0.74 10.11 -32.04
C THR A 448 -1.48 9.62 -33.27
N ILE A 449 -0.84 8.73 -34.03
CA ILE A 449 -1.37 8.09 -35.24
C ILE A 449 -2.65 7.30 -34.90
N ARG A 450 -3.79 7.69 -35.46
CA ARG A 450 -5.12 7.03 -35.45
C ARG A 450 -6.14 8.04 -35.98
N ILE A 451 -7.31 7.65 -36.51
CA ILE A 451 -7.76 6.30 -36.91
C ILE A 451 -7.65 6.21 -38.43
#